data_AF-A0A1L8IA51-F1
#
_entry.id   AF-A0A1L8IA51-F1
#
_cell.length_a   1.000
_cell.length_b   1.000
_cell.length_c   1.000
_cell.angle_alpha   90.00
_cell.angle_beta   90.00
_cell.angle_gamma   90.00
#
_symmetry.space_group_name_H-M   'P 1'
#
loop_
_entity.id
_entity.type
_entity.pdbx_description
1 polymer ?
#
loop_
_entity_poly.entity_id
_entity_poly.type
_entity_poly.pdbx_seq_one_letter_code
_entity_poly.pdbx_strand_id
1 'polypeptide(L)'
;MLTERQQQILQIVVEHYISEAEPVGSRMVSKRGGMPYSPATIRNEMADLEEMGYLEQPHTSAGRIPSEKGYRYYVDRLVQPTPISWQKVRELKQLLSEKMVHTEQSMQQTAEILSNVTNYTTFVLGPEAYHASLKSLQLIPITDETAVVIIVTNTGHVEHHKITIPDGIPRNEMERLVNLLNAKLYQVPLVQLKSRLRQEIADEIRRHLTAYEAWMNFLESLLAVRKSAERVYLSGTAKILSHPEFQDVNKVRALFEWLENQEALVSLLEDSRAGIQVHIGQENKVEAMNECSLITFSHIVNGTLFGTIGILGPTRMHYNKVIGLLTTLSGDLTNLFQRWYQAGA
;
A
#
# COMPACT_ATOMS: atom_id res chain seq x y z
N MET A 1 -27.45 13.09 14.33
CA MET A 1 -26.82 11.81 14.75
C MET A 1 -27.83 10.70 14.54
N LEU A 2 -27.40 9.50 14.13
CA LEU A 2 -28.30 8.36 13.93
C LEU A 2 -28.80 7.82 15.27
N THR A 3 -30.09 7.49 15.33
CA THR A 3 -30.68 6.79 16.49
C THR A 3 -30.13 5.36 16.61
N GLU A 4 -30.21 4.74 17.79
CA GLU A 4 -29.78 3.34 17.97
C GLU A 4 -30.45 2.39 16.98
N ARG A 5 -31.75 2.60 16.73
CA ARG A 5 -32.51 1.85 15.74
C ARG A 5 -31.95 2.04 14.32
N GLN A 6 -31.68 3.28 13.91
CA GLN A 6 -31.09 3.56 12.59
C GLN A 6 -29.70 2.95 12.46
N GLN A 7 -28.90 2.97 13.54
CA GLN A 7 -27.58 2.32 13.57
C GLN A 7 -27.69 0.81 13.37
N GLN A 8 -28.61 0.14 14.08
CA GLN A 8 -28.86 -1.30 13.90
C GLN A 8 -29.33 -1.63 12.49
N ILE A 9 -30.23 -0.83 11.91
CA ILE A 9 -30.72 -1.02 10.54
C ILE A 9 -29.56 -0.86 9.55
N LEU A 10 -28.77 0.20 9.67
CA LEU A 10 -27.61 0.44 8.83
C LEU A 10 -26.59 -0.70 8.93
N GLN A 11 -26.30 -1.18 10.15
CA GLN A 11 -25.39 -2.31 10.37
C GLN A 11 -25.84 -3.55 9.59
N ILE A 12 -27.11 -3.94 9.72
CA ILE A 12 -27.63 -5.14 9.03
C ILE A 12 -27.61 -4.97 7.52
N VAL A 13 -27.94 -3.77 7.02
CA VAL A 13 -27.90 -3.48 5.59
C VAL A 13 -26.48 -3.60 5.06
N VAL A 14 -25.49 -3.00 5.73
CA VAL A 14 -24.07 -3.06 5.35
C VAL A 14 -23.56 -4.50 5.40
N GLU A 15 -23.77 -5.23 6.49
CA GLU A 15 -23.28 -6.60 6.65
C GLU A 15 -23.91 -7.58 5.65
N HIS A 16 -25.20 -7.39 5.34
CA HIS A 16 -25.86 -8.18 4.30
C HIS A 16 -25.32 -7.86 2.91
N TYR A 17 -25.17 -6.58 2.58
CA TYR A 17 -24.66 -6.20 1.27
C TYR A 17 -23.20 -6.64 1.06
N ILE A 18 -22.36 -6.58 2.11
CA ILE A 18 -21.00 -7.13 2.08
C ILE A 18 -21.00 -8.64 1.77
N SER A 19 -21.95 -9.40 2.32
CA SER A 19 -22.00 -10.86 2.14
C SER A 19 -22.61 -11.29 0.82
N GLU A 20 -23.71 -10.68 0.39
CA GLU A 20 -24.51 -11.17 -0.74
C GLU A 20 -24.39 -10.30 -2.00
N ALA A 21 -23.92 -9.05 -1.89
CA ALA A 21 -23.91 -8.05 -2.97
C ALA A 21 -25.30 -7.76 -3.58
N GLU A 22 -26.37 -7.98 -2.82
CA GLU A 22 -27.75 -7.76 -3.24
C GLU A 22 -28.44 -6.61 -2.47
N PRO A 23 -29.26 -5.77 -3.13
CA PRO A 23 -30.01 -4.71 -2.47
C PRO A 23 -30.93 -5.22 -1.35
N VAL A 24 -30.89 -4.53 -0.20
CA VAL A 24 -31.55 -4.98 1.03
C VAL A 24 -32.96 -4.41 1.17
N GLY A 25 -33.95 -5.28 1.32
CA GLY A 25 -35.34 -4.90 1.61
C GLY A 25 -35.68 -4.91 3.11
N SER A 26 -36.65 -4.09 3.52
CA SER A 26 -37.06 -3.98 4.94
C SER A 26 -37.56 -5.28 5.56
N ARG A 27 -38.16 -6.18 4.77
CA ARG A 27 -38.56 -7.53 5.22
C ARG A 27 -37.36 -8.40 5.59
N MET A 28 -36.24 -8.27 4.86
CA MET A 28 -35.01 -9.01 5.14
C MET A 28 -34.43 -8.53 6.47
N VAL A 29 -34.30 -7.20 6.64
CA VAL A 29 -33.78 -6.58 7.87
C VAL A 29 -34.60 -7.01 9.09
N SER A 30 -35.93 -7.00 8.99
CA SER A 30 -36.84 -7.44 10.07
C SER A 30 -36.59 -8.90 10.48
N LYS A 31 -36.40 -9.81 9.52
CA LYS A 31 -36.19 -11.24 9.80
C LYS A 31 -34.79 -11.55 10.32
N ARG A 32 -33.74 -10.98 9.71
CA ARG A 32 -32.34 -11.31 10.02
C ARG A 32 -31.86 -10.63 11.31
N GLY A 33 -32.37 -9.43 11.58
CA GLY A 33 -31.96 -8.63 12.74
C GLY A 33 -32.62 -9.00 14.05
N GLY A 34 -33.61 -9.91 14.07
CA GLY A 34 -34.42 -10.16 15.26
C GLY A 34 -35.06 -8.90 15.83
N MET A 35 -35.22 -7.86 15.01
CA MET A 35 -35.65 -6.56 15.48
C MET A 35 -37.13 -6.61 15.88
N PRO A 36 -37.51 -5.93 16.97
CA PRO A 36 -38.91 -5.86 17.42
C PRO A 36 -39.77 -4.94 16.54
N TYR A 37 -39.32 -4.57 15.33
CA TYR A 37 -39.95 -3.58 14.47
C TYR A 37 -40.56 -4.19 13.22
N SER A 38 -41.71 -3.66 12.81
CA SER A 38 -42.42 -4.09 11.62
C SER A 38 -41.65 -3.73 10.33
N PRO A 39 -41.84 -4.47 9.22
CA PRO A 39 -41.25 -4.11 7.93
C PRO A 39 -41.66 -2.72 7.41
N ALA A 40 -42.82 -2.19 7.83
CA ALA A 40 -43.27 -0.85 7.49
C ALA A 40 -42.45 0.21 8.24
N THR A 41 -42.23 0.02 9.54
CA THR A 41 -41.37 0.89 10.35
C THR A 41 -39.95 0.91 9.80
N ILE A 42 -39.36 -0.25 9.52
CA ILE A 42 -38.00 -0.34 8.96
C ILE A 42 -37.92 0.34 7.59
N ARG A 43 -38.96 0.23 6.76
CA ARG A 43 -38.99 0.91 5.46
C ARG A 43 -38.89 2.43 5.60
N ASN A 44 -39.58 3.01 6.58
CA ASN A 44 -39.51 4.45 6.86
C ASN A 44 -38.11 4.84 7.33
N GLU A 45 -37.53 4.10 8.28
CA GLU A 45 -36.15 4.38 8.76
C GLU A 45 -35.11 4.25 7.64
N MET A 46 -35.28 3.29 6.73
CA MET A 46 -34.39 3.14 5.57
C MET A 46 -34.54 4.29 4.58
N ALA A 47 -35.74 4.88 4.46
CA ALA A 47 -35.96 6.09 3.67
C ALA A 47 -35.30 7.32 4.33
N ASP A 48 -35.39 7.45 5.65
CA ASP A 48 -34.69 8.53 6.38
C ASP A 48 -33.17 8.39 6.24
N LEU A 49 -32.63 7.15 6.32
CA LEU A 49 -31.21 6.87 6.11
C LEU A 49 -30.75 7.20 4.69
N GLU A 50 -31.62 7.01 3.69
CA GLU A 50 -31.37 7.39 2.30
C GLU A 50 -31.38 8.90 2.12
N GLU A 51 -32.35 9.62 2.68
CA GLU A 51 -32.40 11.09 2.65
C GLU A 51 -31.18 11.71 3.34
N MET A 52 -30.69 11.07 4.42
CA MET A 52 -29.44 11.43 5.09
C MET A 52 -28.18 11.01 4.32
N GLY A 53 -28.31 10.26 3.23
CA GLY A 53 -27.22 9.82 2.36
C GLY A 53 -26.38 8.66 2.88
N TYR A 54 -26.86 7.88 3.87
CA TYR A 54 -26.17 6.66 4.34
C TYR A 54 -26.53 5.43 3.52
N LEU A 55 -27.71 5.45 2.89
CA LEU A 55 -28.19 4.40 1.99
C LEU A 55 -28.54 5.00 0.64
N GLU A 56 -28.54 4.16 -0.38
CA GLU A 56 -28.91 4.53 -1.74
C GLU A 56 -29.88 3.50 -2.33
N GLN A 57 -30.72 3.95 -3.25
CA GLN A 57 -31.59 3.09 -4.02
C GLN A 57 -31.05 2.95 -5.46
N PRO A 58 -30.52 1.78 -5.85
CA PRO A 58 -29.96 1.63 -7.20
C PRO A 58 -31.04 1.70 -8.29
N HIS A 59 -32.25 1.20 -8.00
CA HIS A 59 -33.42 1.26 -8.88
C HIS A 59 -34.71 1.46 -8.08
N THR A 60 -35.73 2.08 -8.69
CA THR A 60 -37.00 2.47 -8.05
C THR A 60 -37.75 1.33 -7.35
N SER A 61 -37.55 0.07 -7.78
CA SER A 61 -38.13 -1.13 -7.18
C SER A 61 -37.15 -1.97 -6.34
N ALA A 62 -35.86 -1.66 -6.37
CA ALA A 62 -34.83 -2.37 -5.62
C ALA A 62 -34.85 -1.98 -4.13
N GLY A 63 -34.19 -2.81 -3.30
CA GLY A 63 -33.92 -2.50 -1.90
C GLY A 63 -32.99 -1.28 -1.73
N ARG A 64 -32.26 -1.23 -0.62
CA ARG A 64 -31.22 -0.23 -0.38
C ARG A 64 -29.85 -0.86 -0.32
N ILE A 65 -28.85 -0.12 -0.78
CA ILE A 65 -27.44 -0.46 -0.67
C ILE A 65 -26.75 0.61 0.19
N PRO A 66 -25.63 0.30 0.85
CA PRO A 66 -24.85 1.31 1.54
C PRO A 66 -24.21 2.29 0.55
N SER A 67 -24.26 3.59 0.86
CA SER A 67 -23.39 4.57 0.22
C SER A 67 -21.97 4.50 0.81
N GLU A 68 -21.01 5.21 0.21
CA GLU A 68 -19.68 5.42 0.80
C GLU A 68 -19.78 5.99 2.23
N LYS A 69 -20.68 6.95 2.45
CA LYS A 69 -20.98 7.52 3.77
C LYS A 69 -21.56 6.48 4.74
N GLY A 70 -22.39 5.56 4.23
CA GLY A 70 -22.89 4.41 4.96
C GLY A 70 -21.77 3.49 5.45
N TYR A 71 -20.85 3.11 4.56
CA TYR A 71 -19.68 2.31 4.92
C TYR A 71 -18.76 3.04 5.90
N ARG A 72 -18.47 4.32 5.69
CA ARG A 72 -17.67 5.15 6.61
C ARG A 72 -18.27 5.15 8.00
N TYR A 73 -19.59 5.40 8.13
CA TYR A 73 -20.25 5.36 9.44
C TYR A 73 -20.17 3.97 10.08
N TYR A 74 -20.36 2.91 9.29
CA TYR A 74 -20.22 1.54 9.78
C TYR A 74 -18.81 1.27 10.32
N VAL A 75 -17.77 1.62 9.56
CA VAL A 75 -16.36 1.44 9.97
C VAL A 75 -16.03 2.25 11.23
N ASP A 76 -16.51 3.49 11.33
CA ASP A 76 -16.14 4.37 12.44
C ASP A 76 -16.87 4.03 13.75
N ARG A 77 -18.09 3.47 13.68
CA ARG A 77 -18.99 3.37 14.85
C ARG A 77 -19.56 1.99 15.14
N LEU A 78 -19.68 1.13 14.13
CA LEU A 78 -20.47 -0.11 14.22
C LEU A 78 -19.62 -1.37 14.02
N VAL A 79 -18.47 -1.27 13.35
CA VAL A 79 -17.62 -2.41 13.06
C VAL A 79 -17.11 -3.04 14.35
N GLN A 80 -17.38 -4.34 14.50
CA GLN A 80 -16.81 -5.14 15.57
C GLN A 80 -15.78 -6.09 14.94
N PRO A 81 -14.47 -5.91 15.21
CA PRO A 81 -13.44 -6.77 14.66
C PRO A 81 -13.74 -8.23 15.00
N THR A 82 -13.82 -9.09 13.98
CA THR A 82 -14.11 -10.51 14.20
C THR A 82 -12.86 -11.17 14.77
N PRO A 83 -12.92 -11.80 15.96
CA PRO A 83 -11.79 -12.53 16.49
C PRO A 83 -11.46 -13.70 15.58
N ILE A 84 -10.18 -13.87 15.26
CA ILE A 84 -9.71 -15.04 14.51
C ILE A 84 -9.59 -16.21 15.48
N SER A 85 -9.97 -17.41 15.04
CA SER A 85 -9.82 -18.61 15.87
C SER A 85 -8.36 -18.85 16.24
N TRP A 86 -8.11 -19.30 17.47
CA TRP A 86 -6.76 -19.60 17.97
C TRP A 86 -5.97 -20.54 17.06
N GLN A 87 -6.64 -21.53 16.45
CA GLN A 87 -6.03 -22.44 15.48
C GLN A 87 -5.53 -21.68 14.25
N LYS A 88 -6.36 -20.79 13.69
CA LYS A 88 -5.99 -20.03 12.50
C LYS A 88 -4.90 -19.00 12.81
N VAL A 89 -4.94 -18.36 13.98
CA VAL A 89 -3.86 -17.48 14.45
C VAL A 89 -2.54 -18.25 14.55
N ARG A 90 -2.56 -19.45 15.14
CA ARG A 90 -1.35 -20.28 15.27
C ARG A 90 -0.79 -20.68 13.90
N GLU A 91 -1.64 -21.11 12.98
CA GLU A 91 -1.25 -21.44 11.60
C GLU A 91 -0.60 -20.24 10.90
N LEU A 92 -1.21 -19.05 11.00
CA LEU A 92 -0.67 -17.84 10.40
C LEU A 92 0.66 -17.42 11.02
N LYS A 93 0.79 -17.49 12.35
CA LYS A 93 2.06 -17.20 13.04
C LYS A 93 3.16 -18.19 12.65
N GLN A 94 2.82 -19.46 12.48
CA GLN A 94 3.77 -20.48 12.03
C GLN A 94 4.23 -20.18 10.59
N LEU A 95 3.30 -19.90 9.68
CA LEU A 95 3.63 -19.51 8.30
C LEU A 95 4.51 -18.26 8.21
N LEU A 96 4.29 -17.27 9.09
CA LEU A 96 5.10 -16.06 9.17
C LEU A 96 6.48 -16.27 9.82
N SER A 97 6.66 -17.31 10.62
CA SER A 97 7.91 -17.56 11.36
C SER A 97 8.84 -18.60 10.73
N GLU A 98 8.30 -19.64 10.09
CA GLU A 98 9.09 -20.75 9.52
C GLU A 98 9.90 -20.37 8.27
N LYS A 99 9.51 -19.30 7.58
CA LYS A 99 10.10 -18.93 6.28
C LYS A 99 11.09 -17.76 6.36
N MET A 100 11.53 -17.41 7.57
CA MET A 100 12.35 -16.22 7.90
C MET A 100 13.84 -16.29 7.54
N VAL A 101 14.28 -17.16 6.63
CA VAL A 101 15.72 -17.35 6.32
C VAL A 101 16.27 -16.26 5.38
N HIS A 102 15.41 -15.61 4.59
CA HIS A 102 15.78 -14.47 3.75
C HIS A 102 14.77 -13.32 3.90
N THR A 103 15.29 -12.11 4.10
CA THR A 103 14.50 -10.96 4.57
C THR A 103 13.52 -10.43 3.52
N GLU A 104 13.94 -10.33 2.25
CA GLU A 104 13.06 -9.93 1.14
C GLU A 104 11.97 -10.98 0.87
N GLN A 105 12.33 -12.27 0.87
CA GLN A 105 11.39 -13.37 0.66
C GLN A 105 10.28 -13.39 1.72
N SER A 106 10.58 -12.97 2.95
CA SER A 106 9.61 -12.91 4.05
C SER A 106 8.48 -11.90 3.78
N MET A 107 8.75 -10.83 3.04
CA MET A 107 7.77 -9.78 2.74
C MET A 107 6.85 -10.17 1.61
N GLN A 108 7.41 -10.73 0.54
CA GLN A 108 6.62 -11.30 -0.55
C GLN A 108 5.66 -12.38 -0.02
N GLN A 109 6.14 -13.22 0.89
CA GLN A 109 5.31 -14.23 1.53
C GLN A 109 4.26 -13.63 2.47
N THR A 110 4.59 -12.57 3.20
CA THR A 110 3.60 -11.86 4.03
C THR A 110 2.48 -11.29 3.16
N ALA A 111 2.81 -10.65 2.03
CA ALA A 111 1.84 -10.16 1.07
C ALA A 111 0.97 -11.30 0.53
N GLU A 112 1.57 -12.45 0.19
CA GLU A 112 0.86 -13.64 -0.30
C GLU A 112 -0.08 -14.25 0.75
N ILE A 113 0.38 -14.44 1.98
CA ILE A 113 -0.40 -15.00 3.09
C ILE A 113 -1.61 -14.10 3.36
N LEU A 114 -1.40 -12.79 3.54
CA LEU A 114 -2.48 -11.85 3.82
C LEU A 114 -3.45 -11.75 2.64
N SER A 115 -2.94 -11.74 1.41
CA SER A 115 -3.76 -11.77 0.22
C SER A 115 -4.63 -13.02 0.17
N ASN A 116 -4.08 -14.20 0.48
CA ASN A 116 -4.81 -15.48 0.45
C ASN A 116 -5.87 -15.57 1.55
N VAL A 117 -5.56 -15.09 2.76
CA VAL A 117 -6.48 -15.12 3.89
C VAL A 117 -7.63 -14.13 3.69
N THR A 118 -7.36 -12.96 3.13
CA THR A 118 -8.37 -11.91 2.93
C THR A 118 -9.09 -12.01 1.59
N ASN A 119 -8.53 -12.76 0.64
CA ASN A 119 -8.93 -12.77 -0.76
C ASN A 119 -8.86 -11.39 -1.45
N TYR A 120 -7.94 -10.54 -1.02
CA TYR A 120 -7.75 -9.19 -1.55
C TYR A 120 -6.33 -8.96 -2.06
N THR A 121 -6.15 -7.91 -2.85
CA THR A 121 -4.82 -7.45 -3.26
C THR A 121 -4.10 -6.93 -2.01
N THR A 122 -2.84 -7.35 -1.80
CA THR A 122 -2.05 -6.91 -0.65
C THR A 122 -0.70 -6.36 -1.10
N PHE A 123 -0.32 -5.24 -0.50
CA PHE A 123 0.97 -4.58 -0.64
C PHE A 123 1.69 -4.63 0.70
N VAL A 124 2.99 -4.89 0.68
CA VAL A 124 3.86 -4.74 1.85
C VAL A 124 5.00 -3.82 1.45
N LEU A 125 5.16 -2.73 2.21
CA LEU A 125 6.20 -1.75 2.04
C LEU A 125 7.23 -1.88 3.16
N GLY A 126 8.49 -2.05 2.77
CA GLY A 126 9.60 -2.22 3.68
C GLY A 126 10.13 -0.95 4.32
N PRO A 127 10.94 -1.08 5.40
CA PRO A 127 11.60 0.04 6.04
C PRO A 127 12.56 0.79 5.10
N GLU A 128 13.14 0.12 4.09
CA GLU A 128 14.04 0.72 3.10
C GLU A 128 13.33 1.76 2.21
N ALA A 129 12.00 1.68 2.09
CA ALA A 129 11.23 2.70 1.39
C ALA A 129 11.33 4.06 2.05
N TYR A 130 11.38 4.06 3.39
CA TYR A 130 11.24 5.26 4.20
C TYR A 130 12.58 5.82 4.67
N HIS A 131 13.54 4.94 5.00
CA HIS A 131 14.76 5.33 5.75
C HIS A 131 16.08 5.01 5.08
N ALA A 132 16.04 4.37 3.91
CA ALA A 132 17.27 4.10 3.21
C ALA A 132 17.87 5.44 2.76
N SER A 133 19.10 5.68 3.20
CA SER A 133 19.95 6.79 2.79
C SER A 133 21.22 6.25 2.15
N LEU A 134 21.82 7.02 1.26
CA LEU A 134 23.04 6.59 0.56
C LEU A 134 24.20 6.54 1.55
N LYS A 135 24.82 5.37 1.74
CA LYS A 135 26.05 5.19 2.52
C LYS A 135 27.28 5.23 1.63
N SER A 136 27.22 4.59 0.47
CA SER A 136 28.26 4.74 -0.56
C SER A 136 27.74 4.42 -1.95
N LEU A 137 28.32 5.07 -2.94
CA LEU A 137 28.19 4.75 -4.36
C LEU A 137 29.58 4.38 -4.90
N GLN A 138 29.67 3.28 -5.62
CA GLN A 138 30.87 2.88 -6.36
C GLN A 138 30.50 2.66 -7.82
N LEU A 139 31.48 2.83 -8.70
CA LEU A 139 31.34 2.54 -10.10
C LEU A 139 32.56 1.74 -10.53
N ILE A 140 32.31 0.50 -10.95
CA ILE A 140 33.32 -0.48 -11.33
C ILE A 140 33.23 -0.67 -12.86
N PRO A 141 34.14 -0.08 -13.65
CA PRO A 141 34.16 -0.26 -15.09
C PRO A 141 34.46 -1.72 -15.46
N ILE A 142 33.68 -2.29 -16.37
CA ILE A 142 33.88 -3.63 -16.96
C ILE A 142 34.58 -3.48 -18.32
N THR A 143 34.11 -2.53 -19.14
CA THR A 143 34.68 -2.15 -20.45
C THR A 143 34.73 -0.63 -20.55
N ASP A 144 35.22 -0.10 -21.67
CA ASP A 144 35.22 1.35 -21.92
C ASP A 144 33.79 1.92 -22.03
N GLU A 145 32.82 1.07 -22.40
CA GLU A 145 31.40 1.44 -22.60
C GLU A 145 30.48 0.96 -21.48
N THR A 146 30.95 0.11 -20.55
CA THR A 146 30.09 -0.48 -19.52
C THR A 146 30.71 -0.50 -18.14
N ALA A 147 29.88 -0.27 -17.12
CA ALA A 147 30.25 -0.36 -15.71
C ALA A 147 29.17 -1.06 -14.89
N VAL A 148 29.55 -1.47 -13.68
CA VAL A 148 28.62 -1.81 -12.61
C VAL A 148 28.63 -0.67 -11.60
N VAL A 149 27.48 -0.06 -11.34
CA VAL A 149 27.30 0.80 -10.16
C VAL A 149 26.88 -0.06 -8.98
N ILE A 150 27.52 0.15 -7.83
CA ILE A 150 27.16 -0.45 -6.55
C ILE A 150 26.67 0.66 -5.63
N ILE A 151 25.47 0.52 -5.10
CA ILE A 151 24.85 1.46 -4.16
C ILE A 151 24.68 0.73 -2.84
N VAL A 152 25.30 1.24 -1.78
CA VAL A 152 25.17 0.74 -0.42
C VAL A 152 24.36 1.74 0.38
N THR A 153 23.36 1.25 1.11
CA THR A 153 22.53 2.08 1.97
C THR A 153 22.99 2.03 3.43
N ASN A 154 22.50 2.94 4.26
CA ASN A 154 22.65 2.86 5.72
C ASN A 154 21.93 1.65 6.34
N THR A 155 21.00 1.02 5.61
CA THR A 155 20.30 -0.21 5.98
C THR A 155 21.03 -1.45 5.46
N GLY A 156 22.31 -1.34 5.09
CA GLY A 156 23.16 -2.43 4.58
C GLY A 156 22.69 -3.09 3.30
N HIS A 157 21.60 -2.59 2.69
CA HIS A 157 21.13 -3.02 1.39
C HIS A 157 22.16 -2.64 0.33
N VAL A 158 22.47 -3.59 -0.56
CA VAL A 158 23.43 -3.41 -1.64
C VAL A 158 22.73 -3.66 -2.97
N GLU A 159 22.59 -2.61 -3.77
CA GLU A 159 22.09 -2.70 -5.14
C GLU A 159 23.26 -2.65 -6.12
N HIS A 160 23.16 -3.42 -7.20
CA HIS A 160 24.12 -3.35 -8.30
C HIS A 160 23.41 -3.29 -9.64
N HIS A 161 23.88 -2.40 -10.51
CA HIS A 161 23.28 -2.20 -11.84
C HIS A 161 24.36 -2.10 -12.89
N LYS A 162 24.17 -2.85 -13.98
CA LYS A 162 24.98 -2.67 -15.18
C LYS A 162 24.49 -1.43 -15.92
N ILE A 163 25.42 -0.57 -16.30
CA ILE A 163 25.16 0.73 -16.91
C ILE A 163 26.06 0.95 -18.11
N THR A 164 25.61 1.78 -19.02
CA THR A 164 26.39 2.22 -20.18
C THR A 164 27.10 3.52 -19.82
N ILE A 165 28.42 3.57 -20.05
CA ILE A 165 29.23 4.77 -19.91
C ILE A 165 29.11 5.57 -21.22
N PRO A 166 28.71 6.85 -21.19
CA PRO A 166 28.70 7.68 -22.39
C PRO A 166 30.09 7.83 -23.03
N ASP A 167 30.11 7.90 -24.36
CA ASP A 167 31.34 8.12 -25.12
C ASP A 167 32.04 9.43 -24.73
N GLY A 168 33.37 9.40 -24.70
CA GLY A 168 34.20 10.58 -24.44
C GLY A 168 34.35 10.95 -22.97
N ILE A 169 33.84 10.14 -22.03
CA ILE A 169 34.07 10.31 -20.59
C ILE A 169 35.38 9.64 -20.18
N PRO A 170 36.38 10.39 -19.69
CA PRO A 170 37.64 9.81 -19.26
C PRO A 170 37.52 9.21 -17.85
N ARG A 171 38.24 8.11 -17.60
CA ARG A 171 38.17 7.33 -16.35
C ARG A 171 38.45 8.15 -15.09
N ASN A 172 39.36 9.13 -15.18
CA ASN A 172 39.68 10.04 -14.08
C ASN A 172 38.52 10.98 -13.71
N GLU A 173 37.67 11.38 -14.67
CA GLU A 173 36.47 12.16 -14.38
C GLU A 173 35.40 11.32 -13.70
N MET A 174 35.32 10.04 -14.03
CA MET A 174 34.42 9.09 -13.39
C MET A 174 34.73 8.90 -11.90
N GLU A 175 36.01 8.75 -11.55
CA GLU A 175 36.46 8.71 -10.15
C GLU A 175 36.12 10.03 -9.42
N ARG A 176 36.34 11.18 -10.07
CA ARG A 176 35.99 12.49 -9.50
C ARG A 176 34.49 12.62 -9.25
N LEU A 177 33.67 12.16 -10.19
CA LEU A 177 32.22 12.17 -10.04
C LEU A 177 31.80 11.28 -8.86
N VAL A 178 32.28 10.05 -8.78
CA VAL A 178 31.95 9.14 -7.67
C VAL A 178 32.35 9.75 -6.33
N ASN A 179 33.51 10.38 -6.24
CA ASN A 179 33.95 11.07 -5.02
C ASN A 179 33.05 12.27 -4.68
N LEU A 180 32.66 13.07 -5.69
CA LEU A 180 31.73 14.18 -5.52
C LEU A 180 30.37 13.70 -5.02
N LEU A 181 29.82 12.65 -5.64
CA LEU A 181 28.54 12.06 -5.24
C LEU A 181 28.62 11.53 -3.81
N ASN A 182 29.64 10.77 -3.46
CA ASN A 182 29.81 10.29 -2.09
C ASN A 182 29.94 11.44 -1.09
N ALA A 183 30.68 12.51 -1.42
CA ALA A 183 30.83 13.65 -0.53
C ALA A 183 29.52 14.44 -0.32
N LYS A 184 28.67 14.54 -1.35
CA LYS A 184 27.44 15.34 -1.31
C LYS A 184 26.20 14.55 -0.92
N LEU A 185 26.17 13.26 -1.23
CA LEU A 185 24.99 12.41 -1.07
C LEU A 185 25.10 11.45 0.11
N TYR A 186 26.22 11.42 0.85
CA TYR A 186 26.35 10.63 2.07
C TYR A 186 25.22 10.97 3.07
N GLN A 187 24.53 9.93 3.55
CA GLN A 187 23.34 10.00 4.41
C GLN A 187 22.16 10.78 3.83
N VAL A 188 22.15 11.12 2.54
CA VAL A 188 20.96 11.69 1.90
C VAL A 188 19.92 10.59 1.74
N PRO A 189 18.67 10.81 2.22
CA PRO A 189 17.57 9.87 2.00
C PRO A 189 17.41 9.59 0.52
N LEU A 190 17.27 8.31 0.18
CA LEU A 190 17.35 7.92 -1.21
C LEU A 190 16.19 8.49 -2.06
N VAL A 191 15.06 8.81 -1.42
CA VAL A 191 13.92 9.53 -2.04
C VAL A 191 14.26 10.98 -2.43
N GLN A 192 15.24 11.60 -1.77
CA GLN A 192 15.68 12.96 -2.02
C GLN A 192 16.82 13.06 -3.05
N LEU A 193 17.45 11.94 -3.43
CA LEU A 193 18.64 11.96 -4.31
C LEU A 193 18.39 12.70 -5.61
N LYS A 194 17.25 12.48 -6.27
CA LYS A 194 16.92 13.15 -7.53
C LYS A 194 16.83 14.66 -7.38
N SER A 195 16.21 15.14 -6.29
CA SER A 195 16.13 16.57 -5.98
C SER A 195 17.51 17.14 -5.69
N ARG A 196 18.27 16.49 -4.80
CA ARG A 196 19.62 16.91 -4.40
C ARG A 196 20.60 16.92 -5.57
N LEU A 197 20.54 15.92 -6.44
CA LEU A 197 21.35 15.87 -7.66
C LEU A 197 21.10 17.09 -8.53
N ARG A 198 19.83 17.42 -8.78
CA ARG A 198 19.43 18.55 -9.65
C ARG A 198 19.72 19.91 -9.03
N GLN A 199 19.54 20.06 -7.72
CA GLN A 199 19.62 21.35 -7.04
C GLN A 199 21.03 21.69 -6.54
N GLU A 200 21.81 20.69 -6.12
CA GLU A 200 23.07 20.93 -5.41
C GLU A 200 24.31 20.41 -6.15
N ILE A 201 24.16 19.36 -6.97
CA ILE A 201 25.29 18.68 -7.62
C ILE A 201 25.47 19.15 -9.07
N ALA A 202 24.38 19.50 -9.76
CA ALA A 202 24.42 19.98 -11.14
C ALA A 202 25.40 21.15 -11.33
N ASP A 203 25.39 22.15 -10.45
CA ASP A 203 26.30 23.30 -10.56
C ASP A 203 27.77 22.94 -10.32
N GLU A 204 28.04 21.91 -9.50
CA GLU A 204 29.39 21.44 -9.21
C GLU A 204 29.95 20.63 -10.39
N ILE A 205 29.11 19.77 -11.00
CA ILE A 205 29.44 19.05 -12.25
C ILE A 205 29.75 20.07 -13.35
N ARG A 206 28.92 21.11 -13.51
CA ARG A 206 29.14 22.16 -14.52
C ARG A 206 30.47 22.88 -14.33
N ARG A 207 30.94 23.03 -13.08
CA ARG A 207 32.20 23.74 -12.76
C ARG A 207 33.44 22.87 -12.87
N HIS A 208 33.33 21.55 -12.66
CA HIS A 208 34.50 20.69 -12.45
C HIS A 208 34.66 19.53 -13.44
N LEU A 209 33.65 19.21 -14.25
CA LEU A 209 33.68 18.11 -15.21
C LEU A 209 33.45 18.62 -16.64
N THR A 210 34.04 17.93 -17.60
CA THR A 210 33.74 18.16 -19.03
C THR A 210 32.47 17.39 -19.41
N ALA A 211 31.79 17.79 -20.50
CA ALA A 211 30.57 17.11 -20.95
C ALA A 211 29.41 17.04 -19.90
N TYR A 212 29.06 18.19 -19.29
CA TYR A 212 27.97 18.34 -18.32
C TYR A 212 26.67 17.60 -18.71
N GLU A 213 26.23 17.73 -19.96
CA GLU A 213 24.99 17.09 -20.43
C GLU A 213 25.09 15.56 -20.42
N ALA A 214 26.23 14.99 -20.81
CA ALA A 214 26.45 13.55 -20.79
C ALA A 214 26.41 13.02 -19.35
N TRP A 215 27.03 13.73 -18.42
CA TRP A 215 27.01 13.37 -17.00
C TRP A 215 25.63 13.50 -16.36
N MET A 216 24.88 14.56 -16.67
CA MET A 216 23.52 14.70 -16.14
C MET A 216 22.60 13.61 -16.68
N ASN A 217 22.65 13.30 -17.98
CA ASN A 217 21.87 12.21 -18.56
C ASN A 217 22.25 10.84 -17.97
N PHE A 218 23.55 10.62 -17.72
CA PHE A 218 24.05 9.43 -17.05
C PHE A 218 23.55 9.32 -15.60
N LEU A 219 23.59 10.40 -14.83
CA LEU A 219 23.11 10.39 -13.44
C LEU A 219 21.59 10.27 -13.35
N GLU A 220 20.86 10.88 -14.28
CA GLU A 220 19.42 10.70 -14.36
C GLU A 220 19.04 9.26 -14.72
N SER A 221 19.80 8.60 -15.60
CA SER A 221 19.57 7.18 -15.91
C SER A 221 19.92 6.28 -14.72
N LEU A 222 21.02 6.56 -14.00
CA LEU A 222 21.38 5.86 -12.75
C LEU A 222 20.28 5.94 -11.69
N LEU A 223 19.72 7.13 -11.47
CA LEU A 223 18.64 7.31 -10.50
C LEU A 223 17.31 6.72 -10.98
N ALA A 224 17.09 6.64 -12.30
CA ALA A 224 15.90 6.02 -12.88
C ALA A 224 15.93 4.48 -12.79
N VAL A 225 17.12 3.87 -12.81
CA VAL A 225 17.33 2.42 -12.68
C VAL A 225 16.99 1.91 -11.26
N ARG A 226 16.92 2.79 -10.26
CA ARG A 226 16.46 2.50 -8.88
C ARG A 226 14.99 2.05 -8.77
N LYS A 227 14.30 1.94 -9.91
CA LYS A 227 12.99 1.27 -10.03
C LYS A 227 13.02 -0.22 -9.66
N SER A 228 14.18 -0.83 -9.43
CA SER A 228 14.29 -2.28 -9.18
C SER A 228 14.53 -2.68 -7.73
N ALA A 229 14.59 -1.74 -6.79
CA ALA A 229 14.57 -2.10 -5.38
C ALA A 229 13.11 -2.45 -5.06
N GLU A 230 12.79 -3.74 -4.92
CA GLU A 230 11.48 -4.23 -4.49
C GLU A 230 11.20 -3.75 -3.06
N ARG A 231 10.88 -2.46 -2.94
CA ARG A 231 10.44 -1.83 -1.71
C ARG A 231 9.00 -2.21 -1.44
N VAL A 232 8.24 -2.46 -2.50
CA VAL A 232 6.85 -2.87 -2.46
C VAL A 232 6.74 -4.31 -2.94
N TYR A 233 6.20 -5.16 -2.07
CA TYR A 233 5.85 -6.54 -2.37
C TYR A 233 4.36 -6.63 -2.60
N LEU A 234 3.97 -7.18 -3.76
CA LEU A 234 2.58 -7.20 -4.22
C LEU A 234 2.11 -8.64 -4.41
N SER A 235 0.92 -8.94 -3.92
CA SER A 235 0.26 -10.22 -4.16
C SER A 235 -1.25 -10.08 -4.35
N GLY A 236 -1.81 -11.00 -5.13
CA GLY A 236 -3.26 -11.13 -5.31
C GLY A 236 -3.92 -10.11 -6.23
N THR A 237 -3.19 -9.41 -7.09
CA THR A 237 -3.76 -8.43 -8.03
C THR A 237 -4.92 -9.00 -8.85
N ALA A 238 -4.81 -10.24 -9.31
CA ALA A 238 -5.87 -10.92 -10.06
C ALA A 238 -7.16 -11.15 -9.26
N LYS A 239 -7.12 -11.11 -7.92
CA LYS A 239 -8.31 -11.36 -7.07
C LYS A 239 -9.36 -10.28 -7.21
N ILE A 240 -8.94 -9.05 -7.52
CA ILE A 240 -9.86 -7.93 -7.71
C ILE A 240 -10.83 -8.17 -8.88
N LEU A 241 -10.38 -8.93 -9.89
CA LEU A 241 -11.17 -9.29 -11.08
C LEU A 241 -12.34 -10.22 -10.77
N SER A 242 -12.36 -10.86 -9.59
CA SER A 242 -13.46 -11.73 -9.16
C SER A 242 -14.67 -10.97 -8.60
N HIS A 243 -14.56 -9.65 -8.46
CA HIS A 243 -15.59 -8.81 -7.85
C HIS A 243 -16.45 -8.11 -8.93
N PRO A 244 -17.80 -8.06 -8.80
CA PRO A 244 -18.70 -7.43 -9.78
C PRO A 244 -18.41 -5.95 -10.05
N GLU A 245 -17.80 -5.26 -9.09
CA GLU A 245 -17.38 -3.86 -9.22
C GLU A 245 -16.35 -3.64 -10.35
N PHE A 246 -15.68 -4.71 -10.79
CA PHE A 246 -14.57 -4.68 -11.77
C PHE A 246 -14.94 -5.33 -13.11
N GLN A 247 -16.18 -5.15 -13.58
CA GLN A 247 -16.62 -5.59 -14.90
C GLN A 247 -16.23 -4.62 -16.04
N ASP A 248 -15.95 -3.35 -15.71
CA ASP A 248 -15.51 -2.36 -16.69
C ASP A 248 -14.01 -2.51 -16.97
N VAL A 249 -13.69 -2.95 -18.18
CA VAL A 249 -12.31 -3.19 -18.64
C VAL A 249 -11.44 -1.93 -18.54
N ASN A 250 -11.99 -0.73 -18.76
CA ASN A 250 -11.21 0.51 -18.69
C ASN A 250 -10.84 0.82 -17.24
N LYS A 251 -11.78 0.65 -16.29
CA LYS A 251 -11.52 0.82 -14.86
C LYS A 251 -10.48 -0.20 -14.38
N VAL A 252 -10.62 -1.46 -14.79
CA VAL A 252 -9.65 -2.51 -14.46
C VAL A 252 -8.27 -2.17 -15.00
N ARG A 253 -8.17 -1.75 -16.26
CA ARG A 253 -6.88 -1.38 -16.86
C ARG A 253 -6.22 -0.25 -16.08
N ALA A 254 -6.96 0.83 -15.79
CA ALA A 254 -6.43 1.97 -15.04
C ALA A 254 -5.93 1.56 -13.65
N LEU A 255 -6.66 0.67 -12.96
CA LEU A 255 -6.23 0.15 -11.67
C LEU A 255 -4.95 -0.69 -11.79
N PHE A 256 -4.87 -1.59 -12.77
CA PHE A 256 -3.68 -2.44 -12.96
C PHE A 256 -2.44 -1.63 -13.39
N GLU A 257 -2.60 -0.66 -14.30
CA GLU A 257 -1.51 0.26 -14.67
C GLU A 257 -0.98 1.02 -13.44
N TRP A 258 -1.87 1.39 -12.52
CA TRP A 258 -1.47 2.01 -11.26
C TRP A 258 -0.80 1.02 -10.29
N LEU A 259 -1.33 -0.21 -10.17
CA LEU A 259 -0.75 -1.28 -9.32
C LEU A 259 0.64 -1.72 -9.78
N GLU A 260 0.94 -1.64 -11.08
CA GLU A 260 2.26 -1.94 -11.62
C GLU A 260 3.27 -0.81 -11.36
N ASN A 261 2.78 0.40 -11.01
CA ASN A 261 3.63 1.54 -10.70
C ASN A 261 4.07 1.53 -9.23
N GLN A 262 5.25 0.97 -8.98
CA GLN A 262 5.85 0.92 -7.64
C GLN A 262 6.03 2.31 -6.99
N GLU A 263 6.37 3.35 -7.76
CA GLU A 263 6.54 4.70 -7.20
C GLU A 263 5.21 5.25 -6.66
N ALA A 264 4.11 4.98 -7.39
CA ALA A 264 2.77 5.36 -6.97
C ALA A 264 2.33 4.60 -5.70
N LEU A 265 2.68 3.32 -5.60
CA LEU A 265 2.43 2.50 -4.41
C LEU A 265 3.20 2.99 -3.18
N VAL A 266 4.49 3.33 -3.36
CA VAL A 266 5.30 3.91 -2.29
C VAL A 266 4.68 5.21 -1.80
N SER A 267 4.36 6.13 -2.72
CA SER A 267 3.77 7.43 -2.37
C SER A 267 2.44 7.31 -1.64
N LEU A 268 1.57 6.36 -2.03
CA LEU A 268 0.31 6.13 -1.33
C LEU A 268 0.51 5.70 0.12
N LEU A 269 1.51 4.84 0.36
CA LEU A 269 1.75 4.25 1.68
C LEU A 269 2.66 5.12 2.57
N GLU A 270 3.41 6.07 2.01
CA GLU A 270 4.20 7.08 2.75
C GLU A 270 3.37 8.00 3.62
N ASP A 271 2.15 8.33 3.20
CA ASP A 271 1.24 9.18 3.97
C ASP A 271 0.55 8.43 5.13
N SER A 272 0.84 7.14 5.32
CA SER A 272 0.18 6.32 6.33
C SER A 272 0.62 6.70 7.75
N ARG A 273 -0.35 6.74 8.66
CA ARG A 273 -0.10 6.98 10.09
C ARG A 273 -0.05 5.66 10.85
N ALA A 274 0.57 5.66 12.03
CA ALA A 274 0.60 4.49 12.91
C ALA A 274 -0.78 3.89 13.15
N GLY A 275 -0.83 2.56 13.20
CA GLY A 275 -2.04 1.80 13.43
C GLY A 275 -2.77 1.44 12.14
N ILE A 276 -4.05 1.09 12.29
CA ILE A 276 -4.91 0.71 11.18
C ILE A 276 -5.65 1.94 10.67
N GLN A 277 -5.60 2.19 9.37
CA GLN A 277 -6.39 3.23 8.71
C GLN A 277 -7.24 2.61 7.60
N VAL A 278 -8.40 3.20 7.34
CA VAL A 278 -9.34 2.75 6.31
C VAL A 278 -9.66 3.94 5.43
N HIS A 279 -9.56 3.78 4.13
CA HIS A 279 -10.02 4.72 3.11
C HIS A 279 -11.03 4.00 2.20
N ILE A 280 -12.15 4.64 1.91
CA ILE A 280 -13.30 4.04 1.23
C ILE A 280 -13.64 4.92 0.04
N GLY A 281 -13.68 4.32 -1.15
CA GLY A 281 -14.15 4.93 -2.37
C GLY A 281 -13.43 6.24 -2.70
N GLN A 282 -14.15 7.36 -2.71
CA GLN A 282 -13.63 8.68 -3.07
C GLN A 282 -12.72 9.30 -2.00
N GLU A 283 -12.57 8.67 -0.83
CA GLU A 283 -11.55 9.05 0.13
C GLU A 283 -10.13 8.66 -0.33
N ASN A 284 -10.02 7.77 -1.32
CA ASN A 284 -8.76 7.43 -1.93
C ASN A 284 -8.23 8.61 -2.77
N LYS A 285 -6.94 8.92 -2.64
CA LYS A 285 -6.28 10.00 -3.42
C LYS A 285 -6.12 9.68 -4.91
N VAL A 286 -6.30 8.41 -5.28
CA VAL A 286 -6.08 7.87 -6.62
C VAL A 286 -7.42 7.54 -7.24
N GLU A 287 -7.75 8.18 -8.35
CA GLU A 287 -9.05 8.02 -9.03
C GLU A 287 -9.34 6.57 -9.44
N ALA A 288 -8.31 5.84 -9.88
CA ALA A 288 -8.41 4.42 -10.21
C ALA A 288 -8.85 3.53 -9.03
N MET A 289 -8.78 4.04 -7.79
CA MET A 289 -9.17 3.36 -6.56
C MET A 289 -10.55 3.80 -6.03
N ASN A 290 -11.31 4.63 -6.75
CA ASN A 290 -12.61 5.13 -6.28
C ASN A 290 -13.67 4.03 -6.06
N GLU A 291 -13.50 2.85 -6.64
CA GLU A 291 -14.38 1.68 -6.41
C GLU A 291 -13.79 0.72 -5.35
N CYS A 292 -12.67 1.10 -4.74
CA CYS A 292 -11.93 0.29 -3.80
C CYS A 292 -12.03 0.82 -2.37
N SER A 293 -11.73 -0.05 -1.42
CA SER A 293 -11.35 0.32 -0.07
C SER A 293 -9.93 -0.15 0.20
N LEU A 294 -9.17 0.74 0.84
CA LEU A 294 -7.80 0.51 1.25
C LEU A 294 -7.74 0.49 2.77
N ILE A 295 -7.34 -0.65 3.32
CA ILE A 295 -6.99 -0.76 4.75
C ILE A 295 -5.48 -0.81 4.85
N THR A 296 -4.88 0.18 5.52
CA THR A 296 -3.45 0.18 5.82
C THR A 296 -3.19 -0.18 7.28
N PHE A 297 -2.08 -0.87 7.53
CA PHE A 297 -1.51 -1.06 8.85
C PHE A 297 -0.06 -0.61 8.82
N SER A 298 0.28 0.35 9.68
CA SER A 298 1.61 0.94 9.74
C SER A 298 2.17 0.88 11.15
N HIS A 299 3.46 0.56 11.28
CA HIS A 299 4.14 0.58 12.58
C HIS A 299 5.16 1.71 12.67
N ILE A 300 5.06 2.53 13.71
CA ILE A 300 6.04 3.59 14.00
C ILE A 300 6.87 3.22 15.25
N VAL A 301 8.19 3.15 15.13
CA VAL A 301 9.13 3.01 16.27
C VAL A 301 9.91 4.32 16.39
N ASN A 302 10.01 4.92 17.56
CA ASN A 302 10.79 6.15 17.80
C ASN A 302 10.47 7.33 16.84
N GLY A 303 9.21 7.46 16.41
CA GLY A 303 8.79 8.49 15.46
C GLY A 303 9.08 8.18 13.99
N THR A 304 9.59 6.99 13.70
CA THR A 304 10.04 6.53 12.39
C THR A 304 9.13 5.40 11.89
N LEU A 305 8.66 5.44 10.64
CA LEU A 305 7.78 4.42 10.05
C LEU A 305 8.58 3.18 9.59
N PHE A 306 8.38 2.02 10.22
CA PHE A 306 9.20 0.82 10.00
C PHE A 306 8.65 -0.13 8.92
N GLY A 307 7.44 0.10 8.44
CA GLY A 307 6.81 -0.73 7.43
C GLY A 307 5.31 -0.49 7.38
N THR A 308 4.73 -0.72 6.21
CA THR A 308 3.31 -0.52 5.96
C THR A 308 2.76 -1.69 5.17
N ILE A 309 1.60 -2.19 5.58
CA ILE A 309 0.81 -3.15 4.83
C ILE A 309 -0.40 -2.42 4.29
N GLY A 310 -0.71 -2.59 3.01
CA GLY A 310 -1.97 -2.15 2.41
C GLY A 310 -2.78 -3.35 1.93
N ILE A 311 -4.07 -3.37 2.22
CA ILE A 311 -5.01 -4.38 1.71
C ILE A 311 -6.08 -3.64 0.92
N LEU A 312 -6.21 -3.98 -0.36
CA LEU A 312 -7.09 -3.34 -1.31
C LEU A 312 -8.13 -4.33 -1.84
N GLY A 313 -9.39 -3.96 -1.68
CA GLY A 313 -10.55 -4.71 -2.17
C GLY A 313 -11.68 -3.75 -2.59
N PRO A 314 -12.85 -4.27 -2.98
CA PRO A 314 -14.00 -3.42 -3.34
C PRO A 314 -14.52 -2.62 -2.12
N THR A 315 -15.33 -1.59 -2.36
CA THR A 315 -16.01 -0.83 -1.28
C THR A 315 -16.87 -1.71 -0.36
N ARG A 316 -17.39 -2.84 -0.84
CA ARG A 316 -18.07 -3.85 -0.01
C ARG A 316 -17.13 -4.85 0.67
N MET A 317 -15.91 -4.43 1.01
CA MET A 317 -14.92 -5.25 1.71
C MET A 317 -15.48 -5.83 3.02
N HIS A 318 -15.03 -7.03 3.42
CA HIS A 318 -15.27 -7.55 4.77
C HIS A 318 -14.43 -6.82 5.84
N TYR A 319 -14.75 -5.56 6.13
CA TYR A 319 -13.99 -4.69 7.05
C TYR A 319 -13.73 -5.34 8.42
N ASN A 320 -14.75 -5.95 9.03
CA ASN A 320 -14.65 -6.60 10.33
C ASN A 320 -13.60 -7.73 10.37
N LYS A 321 -13.51 -8.52 9.28
CA LYS A 321 -12.54 -9.62 9.15
C LYS A 321 -11.13 -9.09 8.94
N VAL A 322 -10.97 -8.11 8.05
CA VAL A 322 -9.65 -7.55 7.71
C VAL A 322 -9.06 -6.77 8.89
N ILE A 323 -9.87 -5.92 9.54
CA ILE A 323 -9.46 -5.18 10.74
C ILE A 323 -9.15 -6.16 11.89
N GLY A 324 -9.97 -7.19 12.09
CA GLY A 324 -9.71 -8.23 13.09
C GLY A 324 -8.39 -8.98 12.84
N LEU A 325 -8.10 -9.30 11.58
CA LEU A 325 -6.84 -9.91 11.18
C LEU A 325 -5.62 -9.04 11.47
N LEU A 326 -5.62 -7.80 10.98
CA LEU A 326 -4.51 -6.88 11.18
C LEU A 326 -4.32 -6.56 12.67
N THR A 327 -5.40 -6.42 13.42
CA THR A 327 -5.32 -6.20 14.88
C THR A 327 -4.67 -7.39 15.58
N THR A 328 -5.08 -8.61 15.22
CA THR A 328 -4.56 -9.85 15.83
C THR A 328 -3.08 -10.08 15.50
N LEU A 329 -2.66 -9.76 14.27
CA LEU A 329 -1.28 -9.96 13.80
C LEU A 329 -0.38 -8.76 14.02
N SER A 330 -0.89 -7.63 14.51
CA SER A 330 -0.15 -6.37 14.63
C SER A 330 1.20 -6.52 15.32
N GLY A 331 1.27 -7.26 16.43
CA GLY A 331 2.52 -7.53 17.14
C GLY A 331 3.51 -8.40 16.36
N ASP A 332 3.02 -9.42 15.64
CA ASP A 332 3.86 -10.29 14.82
C ASP A 332 4.42 -9.55 13.61
N LEU A 333 3.59 -8.75 12.94
CA LEU A 333 3.98 -7.89 11.82
C LEU A 333 4.98 -6.81 12.25
N THR A 334 4.79 -6.24 13.44
CA THR A 334 5.75 -5.30 14.05
C THR A 334 7.12 -5.95 14.24
N ASN A 335 7.15 -7.14 14.85
CA ASN A 335 8.39 -7.88 15.08
C ASN A 335 9.08 -8.24 13.75
N LEU A 336 8.29 -8.58 12.73
CA LEU A 336 8.77 -8.88 11.38
C LEU A 336 9.44 -7.64 10.74
N PHE A 337 8.82 -6.46 10.80
CA PHE A 337 9.42 -5.22 10.31
C PHE A 337 10.68 -4.81 11.08
N GLN A 338 10.68 -4.96 12.41
CA GLN A 338 11.85 -4.64 13.24
C GLN A 338 13.05 -5.55 12.95
N ARG A 339 12.81 -6.87 12.84
CA ARG A 339 13.87 -7.83 12.51
C ARG A 339 14.45 -7.56 11.13
N TRP A 340 13.62 -7.21 10.16
CA TRP A 340 14.09 -6.83 8.84
C TRP A 340 15.03 -5.63 8.91
N TYR A 341 14.60 -4.55 9.56
CA TYR A 341 15.44 -3.36 9.70
C TYR A 341 16.79 -3.68 10.37
N GLN A 342 16.80 -4.53 11.39
CA GLN A 342 18.02 -4.96 12.09
C GLN A 342 18.90 -5.92 11.28
N ALA A 343 18.33 -6.74 10.40
CA ALA A 343 19.09 -7.63 9.53
C ALA A 343 19.77 -6.87 8.37
N GLY A 344 19.25 -5.69 8.03
CA GLY A 344 19.89 -4.77 7.10
C GLY A 344 20.94 -3.86 7.76
N ALA A 345 20.66 -3.29 8.94
CA ALA A 345 21.58 -2.41 9.66
C ALA A 345 22.89 -3.09 10.07
#